data_AF-A0A4Y8CB53-F1
#
_entry.id   AF-A0A4Y8CB53-F1
#
_cell.length_a   1.000
_cell.length_b   1.000
_cell.length_c   1.000
_cell.angle_alpha   90.00
_cell.angle_beta   90.00
_cell.angle_gamma   90.00
#
_symmetry.space_group_name_H-M   'P 1'
#
loop_
_entity.id
_entity.type
_entity.pdbx_description
1 polymer ?
#
loop_
_entity_poly.entity_id
_entity_poly.type
_entity_poly.pdbx_seq_one_letter_code
_entity_poly.pdbx_strand_id
1 'polypeptide(L)' 'MSSKLSYKELALEILKQSDKPLSANEIWQKALEKGLDKKLSSIGQTPIATLGARIYV' A
#
# COMPACT_ATOMS: atom_id res chain seq x y z
N MET A 1 -15.76 -4.08 -14.34
CA MET A 1 -14.34 -3.96 -13.92
C MET A 1 -14.32 -3.48 -12.48
N SER A 2 -14.43 -4.40 -11.51
CA SER A 2 -14.39 -4.04 -10.09
C SER A 2 -12.92 -3.84 -9.72
N SER A 3 -12.39 -2.64 -9.95
CA SER A 3 -11.00 -2.26 -9.68
C SER A 3 -10.73 -2.27 -8.18
N LYS A 4 -10.56 -3.47 -7.64
CA LYS A 4 -10.17 -3.74 -6.26
C LYS A 4 -8.72 -3.30 -6.12
N LEU A 5 -8.50 -2.13 -5.51
CA LEU A 5 -7.15 -1.63 -5.24
C LEU A 5 -6.38 -2.70 -4.47
N SER A 6 -5.29 -3.20 -5.05
CA SER A 6 -4.43 -4.18 -4.38
C SER A 6 -3.33 -3.48 -3.58
N TYR A 7 -2.81 -4.16 -2.55
CA TYR A 7 -1.65 -3.67 -1.78
C TYR A 7 -0.46 -3.24 -2.65
N LYS A 8 -0.23 -3.94 -3.77
CA LYS A 8 0.83 -3.62 -4.72
C LYS A 8 0.57 -2.29 -5.43
N GLU A 9 -0.66 -2.05 -5.88
CA GLU A 9 -1.05 -0.79 -6.55
C GLU A 9 -0.98 0.39 -5.60
N LEU A 10 -1.49 0.23 -4.37
CA LEU A 10 -1.40 1.24 -3.33
C LEU A 10 0.05 1.58 -3.00
N ALA A 11 0.91 0.57 -2.86
CA ALA A 11 2.33 0.79 -2.65
C ALA A 11 2.99 1.49 -3.84
N LEU A 12 2.66 1.09 -5.06
CA LEU A 12 3.21 1.66 -6.28
C LEU A 12 2.75 3.12 -6.46
N GLU A 13 1.50 3.46 -6.15
CA GLU A 13 1.01 4.85 -6.17
C GLU A 13 1.76 5.72 -5.16
N ILE A 14 1.91 5.23 -3.92
CA ILE A 14 2.61 5.96 -2.87
C ILE A 14 4.09 6.14 -3.21
N LEU A 15 4.74 5.10 -3.73
CA LEU A 15 6.12 5.16 -4.22
C LEU A 15 6.25 6.06 -5.45
N LYS A 16 5.28 6.10 -6.36
CA LYS A 16 5.29 7.05 -7.48
C LYS A 16 5.12 8.50 -7.02
N GLN A 17 4.33 8.73 -5.98
CA GLN A 17 4.16 10.05 -5.38
C GLN A 17 5.32 10.46 -4.47
N SER A 18 6.23 9.52 -4.15
CA SER A 18 7.31 9.74 -3.21
C SER A 18 8.63 9.47 -3.92
N ASP A 19 9.41 10.52 -4.20
CA ASP A 19 10.72 10.47 -4.87
C ASP A 19 11.80 9.64 -4.14
N LYS A 20 11.43 8.89 -3.11
CA LYS A 20 12.31 8.18 -2.19
C LYS A 20 11.80 6.76 -2.00
N PRO A 21 12.71 5.77 -1.87
CA PRO A 21 12.31 4.44 -1.41
C PRO A 21 11.71 4.57 -0.01
N LEU A 22 10.43 4.26 0.11
CA LEU A 22 9.72 4.22 1.38
C LEU A 22 9.69 2.79 1.91
N SER A 23 9.80 2.65 3.23
CA SER A 23 9.60 1.34 3.87
C SER A 23 8.12 0.94 3.80
N ALA A 24 7.82 -0.37 3.85
CA ALA A 24 6.44 -0.86 3.83
C ALA A 24 5.54 -0.19 4.90
N ASN A 25 6.11 0.14 6.06
CA ASN A 25 5.44 0.88 7.13
C ASN A 25 5.11 2.34 6.73
N GLU A 26 6.04 3.05 6.11
CA GLU A 26 5.83 4.42 5.65
C GLU A 26 4.84 4.49 4.49
N ILE A 27 4.91 3.52 3.58
CA ILE A 27 3.94 3.38 2.50
C ILE A 27 2.53 3.24 3.07
N TRP A 28 2.38 2.39 4.09
CA TRP A 28 1.11 2.15 4.77
C TRP A 28 0.61 3.39 5.51
N GLN A 29 1.48 4.08 6.26
CA GLN A 29 1.13 5.33 6.94
C GLN A 29 0.65 6.40 5.98
N LYS A 30 1.38 6.66 4.88
CA LYS A 30 0.94 7.60 3.85
C LYS A 30 -0.37 7.19 3.19
N ALA A 31 -0.61 5.89 3.04
CA ALA A 31 -1.85 5.38 2.50
C ALA A 31 -3.04 5.60 3.44
N LEU A 32 -2.84 5.46 4.76
CA LEU A 32 -3.82 5.81 5.79
C LEU A 32 -4.10 7.32 5.78
N GLU A 33 -3.05 8.16 5.72
CA GLU A 33 -3.20 9.62 5.65
C GLU A 33 -3.99 10.06 4.41
N LYS A 34 -3.78 9.40 3.28
CA LYS A 34 -4.50 9.67 2.01
C LYS A 34 -5.88 9.01 1.95
N GLY A 35 -6.26 8.19 2.93
CA GLY A 35 -7.51 7.41 2.91
C GLY A 35 -7.55 6.35 1.81
N LEU A 36 -6.39 5.91 1.31
CA LEU A 36 -6.27 4.83 0.32
C LEU A 36 -6.56 3.46 0.95
N ASP A 37 -6.38 3.32 2.26
CA ASP A 37 -6.78 2.13 3.02
C ASP A 37 -8.26 1.80 2.84
N LYS A 38 -9.13 2.83 2.77
CA LYS A 38 -10.58 2.68 2.57
C LYS A 38 -10.93 2.18 1.17
N LYS A 39 -10.03 2.33 0.21
CA LYS A 39 -10.19 1.80 -1.16
C LYS A 39 -9.73 0.34 -1.26
N LEU A 40 -8.96 -0.16 -0.29
CA LEU A 40 -8.66 -1.58 -0.21
C LEU A 40 -9.92 -2.33 0.19
N SER A 41 -10.31 -3.32 -0.61
CA SER A 41 -11.48 -4.13 -0.27
C SER A 41 -11.24 -5.13 0.86
N SER A 42 -10.00 -5.33 1.28
CA SER A 42 -9.68 -6.11 2.46
C SER A 42 -8.34 -5.63 3.00
N ILE A 43 -8.37 -5.21 4.26
CA ILE A 43 -7.17 -4.99 5.03
C ILE A 43 -6.95 -6.29 5.81
N GLY A 44 -6.05 -7.14 5.31
CA GLY A 44 -5.61 -8.33 6.01
C GLY A 44 -5.07 -8.00 7.40
N GLN A 45 -4.93 -9.02 8.24
CA GLN A 45 -4.56 -8.87 9.65
C GLN A 45 -3.19 -8.19 9.86
N THR A 46 -2.27 -8.32 8.89
CA THR A 46 -0.95 -7.68 8.89
C THR A 46 -0.67 -6.98 7.54
N PRO A 47 -1.22 -5.77 7.33
CA PRO A 47 -1.13 -5.08 6.04
C PRO A 47 0.32 -4.69 5.68
N ILE A 48 1.13 -4.30 6.67
CA ILE A 48 2.54 -3.92 6.48
C ILE A 48 3.40 -5.12 6.11
N ALA A 49 3.23 -6.26 6.80
CA ALA A 49 3.98 -7.48 6.51
C ALA A 49 3.61 -8.05 5.14
N THR A 50 2.31 -8.02 4.79
CA THR A 50 1.80 -8.43 3.47
C THR A 50 2.34 -7.53 2.36
N LEU A 51 2.42 -6.21 2.61
CA LEU A 51 2.93 -5.24 1.66
C LEU A 51 4.44 -5.38 1.48
N GLY A 52 5.21 -5.56 2.56
CA GLY A 52 6.64 -5.89 2.51
C GLY A 52 6.92 -7.17 1.74
N ALA A 53 6.21 -8.25 2.03
CA ALA A 53 6.34 -9.54 1.34
C ALA A 53 6.03 -9.45 -0.17
N ARG A 54 5.17 -8.52 -0.60
CA ARG A 54 4.84 -8.29 -2.01
C ARG A 54 5.81 -7.35 -2.73
N ILE A 55 6.58 -6.54 -2.01
CA ILE A 55 7.56 -5.59 -2.56
C ILE A 55 8.95 -6.24 -2.67
N TYR A 56 9.31 -7.13 -1.75
CA TYR A 56 10.64 -7.75 -1.67
C TYR A 56 10.78 -9.09 -2.43
N VAL A 57 9.86 -9.41 -3.36
CA VAL A 57 9.85 -10.63 -4.18
C VAL A 57 10.32 -10.36 -5.60
#